data_AF-A0A2N5X7U0-F1
#
_entry.id   AF-A0A2N5X7U0-F1
#
_cell.length_a   1.000
_cell.length_b   1.000
_cell.length_c   1.000
_cell.angle_alpha   90.00
_cell.angle_beta   90.00
_cell.angle_gamma   90.00
#
_symmetry.space_group_name_H-M   'P 1'
#
loop_
_entity.id
_entity.type
_entity.pdbx_description
1 polymer ?
#
loop_
_entity_poly.entity_id
_entity_poly.type
_entity_poly.pdbx_seq_one_letter_code
_entity_poly.pdbx_strand_id
1 'polypeptide(L)'
;MKISTLLLTLTLISAPAFAIEEPLADRPGYVDFSSLSGDYGQPRVMIDLGSSLLTLISNFKHEDPMAQEALRNLESVRVHVYNTAGDTTPANERMTAINESLQALEWEQIVRVREPDQQVDIYIKYGDNIVHGLTVMAVDEEEAVFINILGDVDPEQLAGVVKHMDVDLDVDMAMHTP
;
A
#
# COMPACT_ATOMS: atom_id res chain seq x y z
N MET A 1 -48.38 -58.04 4.11
CA MET A 1 -46.97 -58.29 3.75
C MET A 1 -46.48 -57.04 3.02
N LYS A 2 -45.65 -56.20 3.67
CA LYS A 2 -44.18 -56.11 3.49
C LYS A 2 -43.82 -55.47 2.13
N ILE A 3 -43.05 -54.38 1.90
CA ILE A 3 -42.07 -53.51 2.59
C ILE A 3 -41.98 -52.23 1.68
N SER A 4 -42.24 -50.98 2.11
CA SER A 4 -41.36 -49.98 2.77
C SER A 4 -40.15 -49.46 1.97
N THR A 5 -40.06 -48.12 1.89
CA THR A 5 -38.85 -47.25 1.81
C THR A 5 -37.99 -47.32 0.52
N LEU A 6 -37.42 -46.26 -0.06
CA LEU A 6 -36.84 -45.03 0.48
C LEU A 6 -36.63 -44.04 -0.69
N LEU A 7 -37.31 -42.89 -0.67
CA LEU A 7 -37.08 -41.82 -1.64
C LEU A 7 -36.01 -40.88 -1.05
N LEU A 8 -34.79 -40.94 -1.58
CA LEU A 8 -33.67 -40.09 -1.18
C LEU A 8 -33.83 -38.72 -1.84
N THR A 9 -34.49 -37.78 -1.16
CA THR A 9 -34.58 -36.38 -1.58
C THR A 9 -33.26 -35.67 -1.31
N LEU A 10 -32.45 -35.48 -2.36
CA LEU A 10 -31.25 -34.67 -2.35
C LEU A 10 -31.64 -33.18 -2.39
N THR A 11 -31.78 -32.55 -1.23
CA THR A 11 -31.92 -31.10 -1.12
C THR A 11 -30.57 -30.42 -1.34
N LEU A 12 -30.36 -29.87 -2.55
CA LEU A 12 -29.29 -28.91 -2.82
C LEU A 12 -29.60 -27.62 -2.05
N ILE A 13 -28.86 -27.40 -0.95
CA ILE A 13 -28.86 -26.11 -0.24
C ILE A 13 -27.97 -25.17 -1.06
N SER A 14 -28.59 -24.32 -1.87
CA SER A 14 -27.89 -23.22 -2.54
C SER A 14 -27.62 -22.14 -1.50
N ALA A 15 -26.42 -22.13 -0.92
CA ALA A 15 -26.00 -21.05 -0.04
C ALA A 15 -25.69 -19.81 -0.91
N PRO A 16 -26.22 -18.61 -0.59
CA PRO A 16 -25.75 -17.39 -1.21
C PRO A 16 -24.28 -17.19 -0.83
N ALA A 17 -23.40 -17.19 -1.83
CA ALA A 17 -22.03 -16.73 -1.67
C ALA A 17 -22.07 -15.21 -1.45
N PHE A 18 -22.13 -14.78 -0.19
CA PHE A 18 -21.77 -13.42 0.15
C PHE A 18 -20.25 -13.32 -0.02
N ALA A 19 -19.80 -12.57 -1.02
CA ALA A 19 -18.42 -12.10 -1.06
C ALA A 19 -18.25 -11.16 0.13
N ILE A 20 -17.65 -11.66 1.21
CA ILE A 20 -17.20 -10.83 2.32
C ILE A 20 -15.93 -10.16 1.80
N GLU A 21 -16.03 -8.88 1.44
CA GLU A 21 -14.82 -8.08 1.24
C GLU A 21 -14.08 -8.03 2.59
N GLU A 22 -12.90 -8.64 2.65
CA GLU A 22 -12.07 -8.52 3.86
C GLU A 22 -11.73 -7.04 4.10
N PRO A 23 -11.79 -6.56 5.35
CA PRO A 23 -11.37 -5.20 5.68
C PRO A 23 -9.97 -4.92 5.14
N LEU A 24 -9.76 -3.75 4.52
CA LEU A 24 -8.44 -3.38 3.99
C LEU A 24 -7.31 -3.52 5.02
N ALA A 25 -7.62 -3.29 6.31
CA ALA A 25 -6.67 -3.41 7.41
C ALA A 25 -6.11 -4.84 7.61
N ASP A 26 -6.83 -5.86 7.14
CA ASP A 26 -6.44 -7.27 7.26
C ASP A 26 -5.68 -7.76 6.02
N ARG A 27 -5.60 -6.94 4.95
CA ARG A 27 -4.92 -7.31 3.71
C ARG A 27 -3.40 -7.26 3.84
N PRO A 28 -2.66 -8.21 3.24
CA PRO A 28 -1.21 -8.11 3.14
C PRO A 28 -0.86 -6.86 2.34
N GLY A 29 0.03 -6.01 2.85
CA GLY A 29 0.37 -4.75 2.21
C GLY A 29 -0.23 -3.50 2.87
N TYR A 30 -1.16 -3.66 3.81
CA TYR A 30 -1.72 -2.54 4.55
C TYR A 30 -0.76 -2.02 5.62
N VAL A 31 -0.61 -0.69 5.70
CA VAL A 31 0.13 -0.01 6.78
C VAL A 31 -0.75 1.05 7.42
N ASP A 32 -0.83 1.08 8.75
CA ASP A 32 -1.58 2.11 9.47
C ASP A 32 -0.73 3.36 9.72
N PHE A 33 -1.26 4.54 9.40
CA PHE A 33 -0.63 5.85 9.67
C PHE A 33 -1.42 6.71 10.67
N SER A 34 -2.53 6.22 11.20
CA SER A 34 -3.55 7.01 11.91
C SER A 34 -3.05 7.80 13.14
N SER A 35 -1.96 7.37 13.78
CA SER A 35 -1.48 7.98 15.03
C SER A 35 -0.98 9.42 14.86
N LEU A 36 -0.45 9.79 13.69
CA LEU A 36 0.14 11.12 13.45
C LEU A 36 -0.86 12.26 13.54
N SER A 37 -2.14 11.95 13.37
CA SER A 37 -3.19 12.94 13.47
C SER A 37 -3.36 13.50 14.89
N GLY A 38 -2.91 12.76 15.91
CA GLY A 38 -2.88 13.22 17.30
C GLY A 38 -1.80 14.25 17.58
N ASP A 39 -0.68 14.18 16.85
CA ASP A 39 0.51 15.00 17.08
C ASP A 39 0.52 16.25 16.20
N TYR A 40 0.25 16.09 14.89
CA TYR A 40 0.28 17.17 13.90
C TYR A 40 -1.11 17.70 13.51
N GLY A 41 -2.19 17.12 14.02
CA GLY A 41 -3.54 17.43 13.59
C GLY A 41 -3.89 16.80 12.24
N GLN A 42 -4.78 17.42 11.47
CA GLN A 42 -5.18 16.86 10.17
C GLN A 42 -4.05 17.00 9.13
N PRO A 43 -3.84 16.01 8.25
CA PRO A 43 -2.89 16.13 7.16
C PRO A 43 -3.17 17.37 6.30
N ARG A 44 -2.12 18.07 5.89
CA ARG A 44 -2.20 19.15 4.88
C ARG A 44 -2.68 18.61 3.54
N VAL A 45 -2.22 17.40 3.19
CA VAL A 45 -2.68 16.65 2.01
C VAL A 45 -3.12 15.27 2.47
N MET A 46 -4.34 14.89 2.11
CA MET A 46 -4.91 13.57 2.39
C MET A 46 -5.53 13.04 1.10
N ILE A 47 -4.98 11.95 0.58
CA ILE A 47 -5.49 11.24 -0.59
C ILE A 47 -5.76 9.81 -0.14
N ASP A 48 -7.03 9.40 -0.15
CA ASP A 48 -7.42 8.02 0.11
C ASP A 48 -8.26 7.53 -1.07
N LEU A 49 -7.63 6.80 -1.98
CA LEU A 49 -8.27 6.21 -3.14
C LEU A 49 -8.53 4.74 -2.86
N GLY A 50 -9.78 4.31 -3.03
CA GLY A 50 -10.16 2.90 -3.05
C GLY A 50 -10.30 2.36 -4.47
N SER A 51 -10.35 1.03 -4.57
CA SER A 51 -10.45 0.24 -5.81
C SER A 51 -11.46 0.79 -6.82
N SER A 52 -12.62 1.25 -6.37
CA SER A 52 -13.67 1.80 -7.24
C SER A 52 -13.22 3.05 -7.99
N LEU A 53 -12.57 4.00 -7.30
CA LEU A 53 -12.08 5.22 -7.93
C LEU A 53 -10.83 4.97 -8.76
N LEU A 54 -9.95 4.08 -8.30
CA LEU A 54 -8.76 3.64 -9.05
C LEU A 54 -9.16 2.98 -10.39
N THR A 55 -10.20 2.14 -10.37
CA THR A 55 -10.79 1.54 -11.57
C THR A 55 -11.40 2.59 -12.50
N LEU A 56 -12.05 3.63 -11.96
CA LEU A 56 -12.57 4.73 -12.78
C LEU A 56 -11.42 5.50 -13.45
N ILE A 57 -10.37 5.83 -12.70
CA ILE A 57 -9.20 6.55 -13.21
C ILE A 57 -8.49 5.72 -14.30
N SER A 58 -8.32 4.42 -14.07
CA SER A 58 -7.67 3.53 -15.04
C SER A 58 -8.48 3.33 -16.33
N ASN A 59 -9.74 3.75 -16.40
CA ASN A 59 -10.53 3.74 -17.64
C ASN A 59 -10.35 4.99 -18.50
N PHE A 60 -9.70 6.04 -17.98
CA PHE A 60 -9.33 7.19 -18.79
C PHE A 60 -8.14 6.87 -19.71
N LYS A 61 -8.02 7.62 -20.82
CA LYS A 61 -6.87 7.46 -21.72
C LYS A 61 -5.60 7.88 -20.99
N HIS A 62 -4.71 6.92 -20.74
CA HIS A 62 -3.36 7.16 -20.26
C HIS A 62 -2.34 7.01 -21.39
N GLU A 63 -1.25 7.79 -21.32
CA GLU A 63 -0.14 7.69 -22.27
C GLU A 63 0.73 6.46 -22.01
N ASP A 64 0.68 5.91 -20.80
CA ASP A 64 1.40 4.71 -20.38
C ASP A 64 0.42 3.55 -20.11
N PRO A 65 0.34 2.55 -21.01
CA PRO A 65 -0.47 1.35 -20.81
C PRO A 65 -0.07 0.52 -19.58
N MET A 66 1.20 0.55 -19.18
CA MET A 66 1.71 -0.21 -18.05
C MET A 66 1.23 0.40 -16.73
N ALA A 67 1.25 1.73 -16.62
CA ALA A 67 0.66 2.44 -15.49
C ALA A 67 -0.86 2.24 -15.40
N GLN A 68 -1.55 2.20 -16.55
CA GLN A 68 -2.99 1.94 -16.59
C GLN A 68 -3.34 0.55 -16.01
N GLU A 69 -2.56 -0.47 -16.36
CA GLU A 69 -2.76 -1.82 -15.85
C GLU A 69 -2.42 -1.91 -14.35
N ALA A 70 -1.32 -1.29 -13.92
CA ALA A 70 -0.98 -1.20 -12.51
C ALA A 70 -2.14 -0.61 -11.69
N LEU A 71 -2.73 0.51 -12.13
CA LEU A 71 -3.85 1.17 -11.46
C LEU A 71 -5.11 0.29 -11.34
N ARG A 72 -5.34 -0.64 -12.27
CA ARG A 72 -6.47 -1.60 -12.18
C ARG A 72 -6.26 -2.64 -11.09
N ASN A 73 -5.00 -2.99 -10.85
CA ASN A 73 -4.61 -4.00 -9.88
C ASN A 73 -4.41 -3.41 -8.47
N LEU A 74 -4.53 -2.09 -8.31
CA LEU A 74 -4.52 -1.43 -7.01
C LEU A 74 -5.87 -1.56 -6.30
N GLU A 75 -5.81 -1.97 -5.04
CA GLU A 75 -6.95 -1.97 -4.13
C GLU A 75 -7.07 -0.63 -3.39
N SER A 76 -5.94 -0.01 -3.02
CA SER A 76 -5.93 1.28 -2.35
C SER A 76 -4.64 2.08 -2.55
N VAL A 77 -4.77 3.40 -2.61
CA VAL A 77 -3.64 4.34 -2.53
C VAL A 77 -3.95 5.35 -1.43
N ARG A 78 -3.06 5.44 -0.44
CA ARG A 78 -3.18 6.37 0.69
C ARG A 78 -1.94 7.23 0.78
N VAL A 79 -2.12 8.55 0.81
CA VAL A 79 -1.05 9.55 0.93
C VAL A 79 -1.46 10.57 1.97
N HIS A 80 -0.71 10.62 3.07
CA HIS A 80 -0.88 11.61 4.13
C HIS A 80 0.39 12.45 4.24
N VAL A 81 0.24 13.78 4.10
CA VAL A 81 1.32 14.75 4.27
C VAL A 81 1.00 15.65 5.44
N TYR A 82 1.87 15.66 6.44
CA TYR A 82 1.79 16.50 7.62
C TYR A 82 2.85 17.60 7.54
N ASN A 83 2.53 18.78 8.04
CA ASN A 83 3.52 19.85 8.22
C ASN A 83 4.22 19.62 9.58
N THR A 84 5.53 19.39 9.56
CA THR A 84 6.30 19.13 10.79
C THR A 84 6.63 20.43 11.54
N ALA A 85 6.61 21.57 10.85
CA ALA A 85 6.92 22.89 11.40
C ALA A 85 8.24 22.92 12.20
N GLY A 86 9.23 22.13 11.75
CA GLY A 86 10.53 21.97 12.39
C GLY A 86 10.60 20.95 13.54
N ASP A 87 9.47 20.39 14.00
CA ASP A 87 9.46 19.30 14.98
C ASP A 87 9.19 17.96 14.29
N THR A 88 10.27 17.23 13.98
CA THR A 88 10.21 15.91 13.33
C THR A 88 10.08 14.76 14.33
N THR A 89 10.07 15.03 15.64
CA THR A 89 10.12 14.00 16.68
C THR A 89 8.92 13.03 16.57
N PRO A 90 7.66 13.49 16.52
CA PRO A 90 6.51 12.59 16.39
C PRO A 90 6.54 11.75 15.10
N ALA A 91 6.93 12.36 13.97
CA ALA A 91 7.04 11.67 12.70
C ALA A 91 8.11 10.55 12.72
N ASN A 92 9.27 10.83 13.30
CA ASN A 92 10.38 9.89 13.43
C ASN A 92 10.05 8.74 14.40
N GLU A 93 9.38 9.01 15.51
CA GLU A 93 8.89 7.99 16.43
C GLU A 93 7.87 7.08 15.74
N ARG A 94 6.95 7.65 14.96
CA ARG A 94 6.00 6.86 14.18
C ARG A 94 6.68 6.02 13.11
N MET A 95 7.60 6.60 12.33
CA MET A 95 8.38 5.88 11.32
C MET A 95 9.12 4.70 11.96
N THR A 96 9.72 4.90 13.14
CA THR A 96 10.40 3.84 13.90
C THR A 96 9.44 2.71 14.28
N ALA A 97 8.27 3.04 14.85
CA ALA A 97 7.26 2.05 15.22
C ALA A 97 6.72 1.26 14.00
N ILE A 98 6.54 1.93 12.86
CA ILE A 98 6.14 1.27 11.62
C ILE A 98 7.26 0.34 11.14
N ASN A 99 8.51 0.79 11.13
CA ASN A 99 9.66 -0.03 10.72
C ASN A 99 9.79 -1.34 11.50
N GLU A 100 9.57 -1.29 12.82
CA GLU A 100 9.57 -2.49 13.67
C GLU A 100 8.44 -3.45 13.29
N SER A 101 7.24 -2.92 13.05
CA SER A 101 6.08 -3.70 12.61
C SER A 101 6.32 -4.35 11.24
N LEU A 102 6.83 -3.60 10.27
CA LEU A 102 7.08 -4.08 8.91
C LEU A 102 8.15 -5.19 8.88
N GLN A 103 9.19 -5.07 9.70
CA GLN A 103 10.20 -6.14 9.86
C GLN A 103 9.59 -7.41 10.44
N ALA A 104 8.70 -7.30 11.43
CA ALA A 104 8.01 -8.44 12.01
C ALA A 104 7.03 -9.13 11.03
N LEU A 105 6.51 -8.38 10.06
CA LEU A 105 5.58 -8.84 9.02
C LEU A 105 6.27 -9.26 7.70
N GLU A 106 7.59 -9.45 7.74
CA GLU A 106 8.39 -9.90 6.59
C GLU A 106 8.21 -9.00 5.35
N TRP A 107 8.19 -7.69 5.55
CA TRP A 107 8.36 -6.72 4.47
C TRP A 107 9.84 -6.58 4.12
N GLU A 108 10.12 -6.41 2.84
CA GLU A 108 11.46 -6.18 2.35
C GLU A 108 11.74 -4.69 2.27
N GLN A 109 12.83 -4.25 2.91
CA GLN A 109 13.29 -2.87 2.85
C GLN A 109 14.20 -2.69 1.64
N ILE A 110 13.74 -1.90 0.66
CA ILE A 110 14.47 -1.69 -0.59
C ILE A 110 15.29 -0.40 -0.58
N VAL A 111 14.84 0.62 0.15
CA VAL A 111 15.55 1.91 0.28
C VAL A 111 15.54 2.35 1.73
N ARG A 112 16.68 2.87 2.17
CA ARG A 112 16.83 3.58 3.44
C ARG A 112 17.81 4.72 3.27
N VAL A 113 17.37 5.92 3.60
CA VAL A 113 18.18 7.15 3.66
C VAL A 113 18.13 7.67 5.08
N ARG A 114 19.29 8.07 5.61
CA ARG A 114 19.47 8.61 6.96
C ARG A 114 20.45 9.76 6.89
N GLU A 115 19.93 10.97 6.71
CA GLU A 115 20.66 12.22 6.75
C GLU A 115 20.25 13.02 8.01
N PRO A 116 21.01 14.06 8.41
CA PRO A 116 20.71 14.83 9.62
C PRO A 116 19.33 15.50 9.62
N ASP A 117 18.87 15.95 8.46
CA ASP A 117 17.64 16.71 8.22
C ASP A 117 16.60 15.93 7.41
N GLN A 118 16.94 14.72 6.94
CA GLN A 118 16.06 13.91 6.09
C GLN A 118 16.16 12.42 6.42
N GLN A 119 15.00 11.77 6.56
CA GLN A 119 14.90 10.32 6.68
C GLN A 119 13.91 9.78 5.66
N VAL A 120 14.30 8.73 4.95
CA VAL A 120 13.42 8.04 4.00
C VAL A 120 13.52 6.54 4.20
N ASP A 121 12.37 5.86 4.22
CA ASP A 121 12.27 4.41 4.16
C ASP A 121 11.27 3.99 3.09
N ILE A 122 11.65 2.99 2.29
CA ILE A 122 10.76 2.36 1.31
C ILE A 122 10.76 0.86 1.53
N TYR A 123 9.56 0.31 1.66
CA TYR A 123 9.31 -1.11 1.88
C TYR A 123 8.37 -1.67 0.82
N ILE A 124 8.58 -2.92 0.44
CA ILE A 124 7.67 -3.71 -0.39
C ILE A 124 7.20 -4.95 0.36
N LYS A 125 5.92 -5.29 0.23
CA LYS A 125 5.40 -6.61 0.59
C LYS A 125 5.37 -7.44 -0.67
N TYR A 126 6.36 -8.31 -0.80
CA TYR A 126 6.45 -9.25 -1.92
C TYR A 126 6.10 -10.67 -1.44
N GLY A 127 5.42 -11.44 -2.28
CA GLY A 127 4.99 -12.80 -2.01
C GLY A 127 4.36 -13.40 -3.26
N ASP A 128 4.47 -14.72 -3.45
CA ASP A 128 3.84 -15.42 -4.60
C ASP A 128 4.16 -14.83 -5.98
N ASN A 129 5.36 -14.24 -6.11
CA ASN A 129 5.84 -13.55 -7.31
C ASN A 129 5.08 -12.25 -7.67
N ILE A 130 4.35 -11.68 -6.69
CA ILE A 130 3.50 -10.48 -6.81
C ILE A 130 3.87 -9.49 -5.69
N VAL A 131 3.75 -8.20 -5.98
CA VAL A 131 3.83 -7.15 -4.96
C VAL A 131 2.44 -6.91 -4.41
N HIS A 132 2.23 -7.17 -3.12
CA HIS A 132 0.96 -6.93 -2.41
C HIS A 132 0.86 -5.51 -1.84
N GLY A 133 2.00 -4.84 -1.64
CA GLY A 133 2.01 -3.47 -1.18
C GLY A 133 3.37 -2.78 -1.27
N LEU A 134 3.32 -1.45 -1.31
CA LEU A 134 4.46 -0.55 -1.25
C LEU A 134 4.17 0.50 -0.16
N THR A 135 5.16 0.77 0.67
CA THR A 135 5.10 1.87 1.64
C THR A 135 6.30 2.77 1.47
N VAL A 136 6.05 4.08 1.47
CA VAL A 136 7.08 5.13 1.50
C VAL A 136 6.83 5.99 2.72
N MET A 137 7.87 6.22 3.50
CA MET A 137 7.87 7.16 4.61
C MET A 137 9.03 8.11 4.41
N ALA A 138 8.76 9.42 4.39
CA ALA A 138 9.78 10.46 4.29
C ALA A 138 9.50 11.53 5.34
N VAL A 139 10.54 11.96 6.05
CA VAL A 139 10.44 12.98 7.11
C VAL A 139 11.60 13.96 6.95
N ASP A 140 11.25 15.25 6.93
CA ASP A 140 12.19 16.37 7.00
C ASP A 140 11.62 17.51 7.88
N GLU A 141 12.36 18.61 7.98
CA GLU A 141 11.99 19.77 8.81
C GLU A 141 10.72 20.52 8.35
N GLU A 142 10.26 20.29 7.12
CA GLU A 142 9.05 20.91 6.58
C GLU A 142 7.86 19.96 6.64
N GLU A 143 8.06 18.71 6.23
CA GLU A 143 6.98 17.76 6.01
C GLU A 143 7.29 16.32 6.46
N ALA A 144 6.21 15.61 6.79
CA ALA A 144 6.23 14.17 7.01
C ALA A 144 5.21 13.52 6.06
N VAL A 145 5.73 12.73 5.12
CA VAL A 145 5.00 12.10 4.02
C VAL A 145 4.92 10.61 4.27
N PHE A 146 3.69 10.09 4.32
CA PHE A 146 3.39 8.68 4.49
C PHE A 146 2.52 8.20 3.34
N ILE A 147 3.03 7.22 2.60
CA ILE A 147 2.37 6.64 1.43
C ILE A 147 2.22 5.15 1.67
N ASN A 148 1.03 4.62 1.43
CA ASN A 148 0.79 3.19 1.35
C ASN A 148 -0.04 2.88 0.11
N ILE A 149 0.51 2.03 -0.74
CA ILE A 149 -0.14 1.49 -1.93
C ILE A 149 -0.37 0.01 -1.66
N LEU A 150 -1.62 -0.41 -1.83
CA LEU A 150 -2.09 -1.78 -1.62
C LEU A 150 -2.68 -2.29 -2.93
N GLY A 151 -2.33 -3.53 -3.28
CA GLY A 151 -2.86 -4.21 -4.46
C GLY A 151 -1.93 -5.31 -4.94
N ASP A 152 -2.40 -6.14 -5.85
CA ASP A 152 -1.65 -7.28 -6.38
C ASP A 152 -1.01 -6.89 -7.72
N VAL A 153 0.18 -6.29 -7.65
CA VAL A 153 0.86 -5.69 -8.81
C VAL A 153 2.02 -6.56 -9.27
N ASP A 154 2.12 -6.78 -10.58
CA ASP A 154 3.30 -7.39 -11.16
C ASP A 154 4.54 -6.51 -10.89
N PRO A 155 5.69 -7.07 -10.46
CA PRO A 155 6.89 -6.28 -10.18
C PRO A 155 7.35 -5.38 -11.34
N GLU A 156 7.17 -5.83 -12.59
CA GLU A 156 7.49 -5.04 -13.79
C GLU A 156 6.59 -3.79 -13.93
N GLN A 157 5.34 -3.88 -13.50
CA GLN A 157 4.38 -2.78 -13.54
C GLN A 157 4.64 -1.76 -12.41
N LEU A 158 5.20 -2.21 -11.28
CA LEU A 158 5.55 -1.32 -10.16
C LEU A 158 6.56 -0.24 -10.57
N ALA A 159 7.51 -0.57 -11.46
CA ALA A 159 8.46 0.40 -12.01
C ALA A 159 7.76 1.58 -12.71
N GLY A 160 6.60 1.32 -13.34
CA GLY A 160 5.77 2.36 -13.95
C GLY A 160 5.15 3.29 -12.90
N VAL A 161 4.68 2.74 -11.78
CA VAL A 161 4.11 3.54 -10.68
C VAL A 161 5.19 4.40 -10.02
N VAL A 162 6.34 3.81 -9.69
CA VAL A 162 7.46 4.54 -9.06
C VAL A 162 7.99 5.65 -9.95
N LYS A 163 8.09 5.45 -11.27
CA LYS A 163 8.53 6.49 -12.22
C LYS A 163 7.62 7.72 -12.27
N HIS A 164 6.32 7.53 -12.03
CA HIS A 164 5.34 8.62 -12.04
C HIS A 164 5.13 9.24 -10.67
N MET A 165 5.54 8.55 -9.60
CA MET A 165 5.77 9.21 -8.33
C MET A 165 7.01 10.06 -8.50
N ASP A 166 6.82 11.37 -8.66
CA ASP A 166 7.86 12.40 -8.72
C ASP A 166 8.55 12.51 -7.33
N VAL A 167 9.05 11.39 -6.83
CA VAL A 167 9.97 11.38 -5.70
C VAL A 167 11.30 11.74 -6.34
N ASP A 168 11.67 13.02 -6.24
CA ASP A 168 13.00 13.52 -6.59
C ASP A 168 14.01 12.92 -5.60
N LEU A 169 14.19 11.60 -5.68
CA LEU A 169 15.29 10.89 -5.10
C LEU A 169 16.46 11.20 -6.02
N ASP A 170 17.19 12.28 -5.73
CA ASP A 170 18.55 12.48 -6.23
C ASP A 170 19.49 11.45 -5.57
N VAL A 171 19.07 10.18 -5.60
CA VAL A 171 19.85 9.02 -5.27
C VAL A 171 20.48 8.65 -6.60
N ASP A 172 21.73 9.08 -6.78
CA ASP A 172 22.61 8.62 -7.84
C ASP A 172 22.70 7.08 -7.71
N MET A 173 21.76 6.39 -8.35
CA MET A 173 21.71 4.95 -8.54
C MET A 173 22.80 4.62 -9.55
N ALA A 174 24.05 4.83 -9.15
CA ALA A 174 25.22 4.33 -9.85
C ALA A 174 25.16 2.80 -9.77
N MET A 175 24.43 2.23 -10.71
CA MET A 175 24.45 0.81 -11.05
C MET A 175 25.88 0.47 -11.46
N HIS A 176 26.74 0.17 -10.49
CA HIS A 176 27.95 -0.60 -10.71
C HIS A 176 27.50 -2.00 -11.13
N THR A 177 27.39 -2.20 -12.45
CA THR A 177 27.48 -3.53 -13.02
C THR A 177 28.97 -3.90 -13.11
N PRO A 178 29.35 -5.14 -12.72
CA PRO A 178 30.73 -5.61 -12.79
C PRO A 178 31.24 -5.76 -14.24
#